data_AF-A0A7K0VQW6-F1
#
_entry.id   AF-A0A7K0VQW6-F1
#
_cell.length_a   1.000
_cell.length_b   1.000
_cell.length_c   1.000
_cell.angle_alpha   90.00
_cell.angle_beta   90.00
_cell.angle_gamma   90.00
#
_symmetry.space_group_name_H-M   'P 1'
#
loop_
_entity.id
_entity.type
_entity.pdbx_description
1 polymer ?
#
loop_
_entity_poly.entity_id
_entity_poly.type
_entity_poly.pdbx_seq_one_letter_code
_entity_poly.pdbx_strand_id
1 'polypeptide(L)'
;MVVNFGSNFSRTLKKLHPNQKKALDKAVASVATTPEIGEPKVGDLDGIYIYKFKVNKVEWLLAYRIVSKKQINLLVVGPHENFYRDLKNNN
;
A
#
# COMPACT_ATOMS: atom_id res chain seq x y z
N MET A 1 14.26 6.58 4.70
CA MET A 1 13.47 5.37 4.97
C MET A 1 13.57 4.46 3.76
N VAL A 2 13.77 3.16 3.95
CA VAL A 2 13.88 2.16 2.89
C VAL A 2 12.48 1.61 2.59
N VAL A 3 12.11 1.57 1.31
CA VAL A 3 10.82 1.05 0.85
C VAL A 3 11.08 -0.19 0.01
N ASN A 4 10.60 -1.34 0.47
CA ASN A 4 10.67 -2.61 -0.26
C ASN A 4 9.29 -2.99 -0.79
N PHE A 5 9.24 -3.69 -1.92
CA PHE A 5 8.00 -4.21 -2.48
C PHE A 5 8.23 -5.51 -3.25
N GLY A 6 7.28 -6.43 -3.17
CA GLY A 6 7.40 -7.75 -3.78
C GLY A 6 7.11 -7.78 -5.29
N SER A 7 7.31 -8.95 -5.89
CA SER A 7 7.04 -9.22 -7.31
C SER A 7 5.60 -8.93 -7.72
N ASN A 8 4.63 -9.15 -6.82
CA ASN A 8 3.22 -8.91 -7.09
C ASN A 8 2.91 -7.40 -7.18
N PHE A 9 3.44 -6.62 -6.24
CA PHE A 9 3.34 -5.15 -6.26
C PHE A 9 3.97 -4.56 -7.54
N SER A 10 5.14 -5.07 -7.93
CA SER A 10 5.81 -4.66 -9.18
C SER A 10 4.95 -4.88 -10.43
N ARG A 11 4.17 -5.98 -10.49
CA ARG A 11 3.24 -6.22 -11.60
C ARG A 11 2.09 -5.21 -11.60
N THR A 12 1.55 -4.90 -10.43
CA THR A 12 0.50 -3.89 -10.29
C THR A 12 1.01 -2.52 -10.71
N LEU A 13 2.20 -2.11 -10.25
CA LEU A 13 2.86 -0.87 -10.65
C LEU A 13 2.98 -0.71 -12.17
N LYS A 14 3.31 -1.79 -12.88
CA LYS A 14 3.42 -1.76 -14.35
C LYS A 14 2.08 -1.50 -15.04
N LYS A 15 0.96 -1.93 -14.45
CA LYS A 15 -0.40 -1.72 -14.97
C LYS A 15 -0.98 -0.35 -14.65
N LEU A 16 -0.36 0.42 -13.75
CA LEU A 16 -0.86 1.73 -13.35
C LEU A 16 -0.64 2.78 -14.43
N HIS A 17 -1.67 3.60 -14.66
CA HIS A 17 -1.56 4.80 -15.48
C HIS A 17 -0.70 5.88 -14.80
N PRO A 18 -0.12 6.84 -15.55
CA PRO A 18 0.75 7.88 -15.00
C PRO A 18 0.14 8.66 -13.83
N ASN A 19 -1.17 8.96 -13.89
CA ASN A 19 -1.87 9.67 -12.82
C ASN A 19 -1.99 8.84 -11.54
N GLN A 20 -2.18 7.52 -11.67
CA GLN A 20 -2.23 6.59 -10.54
C GLN A 20 -0.84 6.42 -9.92
N LYS A 21 0.20 6.32 -10.75
CA LYS A 21 1.60 6.27 -10.28
C LYS A 21 1.96 7.50 -9.46
N LYS A 22 1.61 8.70 -9.94
CA LYS A 22 1.84 9.96 -9.20
C LYS A 22 1.12 9.98 -7.85
N ALA A 23 -0.11 9.50 -7.79
CA ALA A 23 -0.85 9.44 -6.52
C ALA A 23 -0.26 8.40 -5.56
N LEU A 24 0.16 7.25 -6.08
CA LEU A 24 0.84 6.22 -5.31
C LEU A 24 2.18 6.71 -4.77
N ASP A 25 2.98 7.41 -5.58
CA ASP A 25 4.26 7.97 -5.16
C ASP A 25 4.09 8.92 -3.96
N LYS A 26 3.08 9.81 -4.02
CA LYS A 26 2.69 10.66 -2.89
C LYS A 26 2.26 9.86 -1.65
N ALA A 27 1.48 8.80 -1.85
CA ALA A 27 1.05 7.92 -0.76
C ALA A 27 2.26 7.23 -0.10
N VAL A 28 3.18 6.67 -0.91
CA VAL A 28 4.42 6.04 -0.45
C VAL A 28 5.29 7.04 0.31
N ALA A 29 5.45 8.26 -0.21
CA ALA A 29 6.20 9.32 0.48
C ALA A 29 5.57 9.69 1.83
N SER A 30 4.24 9.72 1.91
CA SER A 30 3.50 10.00 3.15
C SER A 30 3.74 8.92 4.20
N VAL A 31 3.59 7.64 3.83
CA VAL A 31 3.84 6.52 4.77
C VAL A 31 5.32 6.29 5.04
N ALA A 32 6.22 6.72 4.15
CA ALA A 32 7.67 6.69 4.38
C ALA A 32 8.15 7.87 5.25
N THR A 33 7.32 8.89 5.45
CA THR A 33 7.59 9.98 6.40
C THR A 33 6.98 9.63 7.76
N THR A 34 5.71 9.21 7.75
CA THR A 34 4.94 8.87 8.93
C THR A 34 4.25 7.52 8.71
N PRO A 35 4.94 6.39 8.97
CA PRO A 35 4.34 5.06 8.76
C PRO A 35 3.14 4.76 9.65
N GLU A 36 2.94 5.53 10.73
CA GLU A 36 1.78 5.42 11.63
C GLU A 36 0.51 6.11 11.09
N ILE A 37 0.59 6.77 9.92
CA ILE A 37 -0.57 7.43 9.29
C ILE A 37 -1.61 6.44 8.75
N GLY A 38 -1.22 5.19 8.50
CA GLY A 38 -2.12 4.13 8.08
C GLY A 38 -2.90 3.55 9.26
N GLU A 39 -4.07 3.01 8.97
CA GLU A 39 -4.87 2.32 9.97
C GLU A 39 -4.28 0.92 10.23
N PRO A 40 -3.83 0.62 11.46
CA PRO A 40 -3.34 -0.71 11.80
C PRO A 40 -4.49 -1.71 11.74
N LYS A 41 -4.24 -2.86 11.12
CA LYS A 41 -5.13 -4.01 11.15
C LYS A 41 -4.73 -4.97 12.26
N VAL A 42 -5.74 -5.63 12.80
CA VAL A 42 -5.66 -6.59 13.91
C VAL A 42 -6.19 -7.95 13.45
N GLY A 43 -5.85 -9.01 14.19
CA GLY A 43 -6.29 -10.38 13.90
C GLY A 43 -5.42 -11.05 12.82
N ASP A 44 -6.04 -11.65 11.80
CA ASP A 44 -5.33 -12.36 10.72
C ASP A 44 -4.39 -11.46 9.89
N LEU A 45 -4.65 -10.15 9.93
CA LEU A 45 -3.86 -9.11 9.26
C LEU A 45 -3.04 -8.27 10.25
N ASP A 46 -2.75 -8.79 11.44
CA ASP A 46 -1.96 -8.11 12.45
C ASP A 46 -0.58 -7.68 11.92
N GLY A 47 -0.21 -6.44 12.21
CA GLY A 47 1.03 -5.83 11.73
C GLY A 47 0.98 -5.30 10.29
N ILE A 48 -0.19 -5.32 9.62
CA ILE A 48 -0.44 -4.63 8.35
C ILE A 48 -1.12 -3.29 8.61
N TYR A 49 -0.64 -2.25 7.94
CA TYR A 49 -1.21 -0.91 7.95
C TYR A 49 -1.87 -0.65 6.60
N ILE A 50 -3.05 -0.03 6.63
CA ILE A 50 -3.77 0.36 5.43
C ILE A 50 -3.83 1.88 5.36
N TYR A 51 -3.23 2.45 4.31
CA TYR A 51 -3.37 3.86 3.99
C TYR A 51 -4.38 4.07 2.87
N LYS A 52 -5.42 4.86 3.13
CA LYS A 52 -6.48 5.18 2.17
C LYS A 52 -6.18 6.51 1.48
N PHE A 53 -6.26 6.54 0.16
CA PHE A 53 -6.05 7.77 -0.63
C PHE A 53 -6.98 7.79 -1.84
N LYS A 54 -7.24 8.98 -2.41
CA LYS A 54 -8.14 9.12 -3.57
C LYS A 54 -7.35 9.41 -4.84
N VAL A 55 -7.72 8.72 -5.92
CA VAL A 55 -7.17 8.92 -7.27
C VAL A 55 -8.33 9.11 -8.22
N ASN A 56 -8.45 10.28 -8.85
CA ASN A 56 -9.52 10.60 -9.81
C ASN A 56 -10.93 10.22 -9.30
N LYS A 57 -11.25 10.59 -8.06
CA LYS A 57 -12.52 10.30 -7.36
C LYS A 57 -12.74 8.83 -6.96
N VAL A 58 -11.81 7.93 -7.26
CA VAL A 58 -11.84 6.53 -6.80
C VAL A 58 -11.02 6.40 -5.52
N GLU A 59 -11.52 5.64 -4.54
CA GLU A 59 -10.79 5.31 -3.33
C GLU A 59 -9.82 4.15 -3.56
N TRP A 60 -8.57 4.38 -3.19
CA TRP A 60 -7.46 3.46 -3.29
C TRP A 60 -6.92 3.14 -1.91
N LEU A 61 -6.45 1.91 -1.76
CA LEU A 61 -5.91 1.37 -0.53
C LEU A 61 -4.47 0.92 -0.79
N LEU A 62 -3.56 1.25 0.13
CA LEU A 62 -2.19 0.79 0.17
C LEU A 62 -1.98 -0.02 1.46
N ALA A 63 -1.80 -1.33 1.31
CA ALA A 63 -1.33 -2.19 2.40
C ALA A 63 0.19 -2.15 2.47
N TYR A 64 0.72 -1.92 3.67
CA TYR A 64 2.14 -2.00 3.95
C TYR A 64 2.40 -2.55 5.35
N ARG A 65 3.61 -3.04 5.60
CA ARG A 65 4.08 -3.44 6.93
C ARG A 65 5.26 -2.59 7.33
N ILE A 66 5.29 -2.22 8.60
CA ILE A 66 6.44 -1.55 9.21
C ILE A 66 7.39 -2.66 9.67
N VAL A 67 8.52 -2.82 8.99
CA VAL A 67 9.53 -3.83 9.35
C VAL A 67 10.46 -3.28 10.43
N SER A 68 10.75 -1.97 10.37
CA SER A 68 11.60 -1.27 11.33
C SER A 68 11.36 0.24 11.24
N LYS A 69 11.89 1.01 12.21
CA LYS A 69 11.82 2.49 12.21
C LYS A 69 12.33 3.17 10.93
N LYS A 70 13.13 2.45 10.13
CA LYS A 70 13.70 2.94 8.86
C LYS A 70 13.26 2.12 7.65
N GLN A 71 12.35 1.15 7.78
CA GLN A 71 11.98 0.26 6.69
C GLN A 71 10.48 -0.07 6.67
N ILE A 72 9.87 0.07 5.51
CA ILE A 72 8.51 -0.44 5.21
C ILE A 72 8.53 -1.39 4.02
N ASN A 73 7.64 -2.38 4.08
CA ASN A 73 7.36 -3.28 2.96
C ASN A 73 5.96 -2.98 2.43
N LEU A 74 5.87 -2.57 1.16
CA LEU A 74 4.59 -2.43 0.46
C LEU A 74 4.12 -3.82 0.04
N LEU A 75 2.88 -4.14 0.38
CA LEU A 75 2.27 -5.44 0.11
C LEU A 75 1.41 -5.35 -1.16
N VAL A 76 0.35 -4.55 -1.10
CA VAL A 76 -0.70 -4.48 -2.13
C VAL A 76 -1.16 -3.03 -2.27
N VAL A 77 -1.39 -2.59 -3.51
CA VAL A 77 -2.04 -1.32 -3.81
C VAL A 77 -3.15 -1.55 -4.83
N GLY A 78 -4.29 -0.91 -4.65
CA GLY A 78 -5.36 -0.95 -5.64
C GLY A 78 -6.63 -0.24 -5.19
N PRO A 79 -7.64 -0.15 -6.07
CA PRO A 79 -8.96 0.32 -5.69
C PRO A 79 -9.62 -0.63 -4.68
N HIS A 80 -10.50 -0.08 -3.82
CA HIS A 80 -11.15 -0.79 -2.71
C HIS A 80 -11.77 -2.13 -3.14
N GLU A 81 -12.39 -2.18 -4.32
CA GLU A 81 -13.15 -3.34 -4.83
C GLU A 81 -12.33 -4.62 -5.01
N ASN A 82 -11.05 -4.51 -5.43
CA ASN A 82 -10.18 -5.67 -5.66
C ASN A 82 -9.12 -5.87 -4.55
N PHE A 83 -8.99 -4.91 -3.62
CA PHE A 83 -7.91 -4.87 -2.65
C PHE A 83 -7.93 -6.06 -1.68
N TYR A 84 -9.08 -6.35 -1.07
CA TYR A 84 -9.18 -7.45 -0.11
C TYR A 84 -9.03 -8.83 -0.77
N ARG A 85 -9.43 -8.95 -2.05
CA ARG A 85 -9.23 -10.20 -2.81
C ARG A 85 -7.75 -10.46 -3.04
N ASP A 86 -6.98 -9.45 -3.44
CA ASP A 86 -5.53 -9.58 -3.67
C ASP A 86 -4.76 -9.75 -2.35
N LEU A 87 -5.23 -9.11 -1.27
CA LEU A 87 -4.63 -9.23 0.05
C LEU A 87 -4.77 -10.65 0.62
N LYS A 88 -5.95 -11.27 0.48
CA LYS A 88 -6.20 -12.63 0.99
C LYS A 88 -5.50 -13.72 0.18
N ASN A 89 -5.20 -13.48 -1.09
CA ASN A 89 -4.51 -14.42 -1.97
C ASN A 89 -2.98 -14.39 -1.83
N ASN A 90 -2.44 -13.54 -0.96
CA ASN A 90 -1.00 -13.41 -0.71
C ASN A 90 -0.57 -13.93 0.69
N ASN A 91 -1.46 -14.62 1.40
CA ASN A 91 -1.18 -15.23 2.72
C ASN A 91 -0.95 -16.73 2.57
#